data_AF-A0A9D6ELB1-F1
#
_entry.id   AF-A0A9D6ELB1-F1
#
_cell.length_a   1.000
_cell.length_b   1.000
_cell.length_c   1.000
_cell.angle_alpha   90.00
_cell.angle_beta   90.00
_cell.angle_gamma   90.00
#
_symmetry.space_group_name_H-M   'P 1'
#
loop_
_entity.id
_entity.type
_entity.pdbx_description
1 polymer ?
#
loop_
_entity_poly.entity_id
_entity_poly.type
_entity_poly.pdbx_seq_one_letter_code
_entity_poly.pdbx_strand_id
1 'polypeptide(L)'
;MKTFREMVAEAKQVVPEVSVEEVRERLDRQEPIVLVDVRDPDEYREGYIDPAVNISRGFLEFKIQDVYPDPSTPLVLYCLSGLRSILAAKALRELGYENVASLAGGVRRWKELKLPLAKEEPLTPAQMERYSRHFMLAQVGERGQKQLLRAKVLLIGAGGLGSPTGVYLAAVGVGTLGIIDSDAVDLSNLQRQILHRTPDVGRPKVDSARETIQALNPDVTVIPYRSRLTVENIEEIIRDYDIIVDGSDNFDTRYLVNDACYLAGKPNVHGSIFQFEGMVTVLAPGRGPCYRCLYPTPPPAGLVPS
;
A
#
# COMPACT_ATOMS: atom_id res chain seq x y z
N MET A 1 0.64 -10.09 -46.41
CA MET A 1 1.00 -9.71 -45.02
C MET A 1 0.09 -8.56 -44.63
N LYS A 2 -0.59 -8.62 -43.48
CA LYS A 2 -1.47 -7.52 -43.03
C LYS A 2 -0.64 -6.28 -42.74
N THR A 3 -1.15 -5.11 -43.10
CA THR A 3 -0.54 -3.83 -42.76
C THR A 3 -0.77 -3.51 -41.28
N PHE A 4 0.08 -2.65 -40.71
CA PHE A 4 -0.07 -2.20 -39.32
C PHE A 4 -1.47 -1.60 -39.04
N ARG A 5 -2.01 -0.83 -39.99
CA ARG A 5 -3.35 -0.22 -39.87
C ARG A 5 -4.45 -1.27 -39.84
N GLU A 6 -4.37 -2.28 -40.68
CA GLU A 6 -5.34 -3.39 -40.69
C GLU A 6 -5.28 -4.18 -39.38
N MET A 7 -4.08 -4.45 -38.86
CA MET A 7 -3.91 -5.14 -37.56
C MET A 7 -4.55 -4.36 -36.41
N VAL A 8 -4.36 -3.04 -36.37
CA VAL A 8 -4.97 -2.18 -35.35
C VAL A 8 -6.50 -2.13 -35.49
N ALA A 9 -7.00 -2.02 -36.73
CA ALA A 9 -8.44 -1.99 -36.98
C ALA A 9 -9.13 -3.30 -36.55
N GLU A 10 -8.51 -4.45 -36.85
CA GLU A 10 -8.97 -5.76 -36.40
C GLU A 10 -8.94 -5.88 -34.87
N ALA A 11 -7.86 -5.42 -34.23
CA ALA A 11 -7.76 -5.44 -32.77
C ALA A 11 -8.86 -4.61 -32.10
N LYS A 12 -9.20 -3.44 -32.65
CA LYS A 12 -10.29 -2.57 -32.16
C LYS A 12 -11.68 -3.21 -32.27
N GLN A 13 -11.87 -4.23 -33.12
CA GLN A 13 -13.16 -4.93 -33.23
C GLN A 13 -13.36 -5.96 -32.11
N VAL A 14 -12.28 -6.47 -31.51
CA VAL A 14 -12.33 -7.58 -30.54
C VAL A 14 -11.87 -7.18 -29.15
N VAL A 15 -11.14 -6.08 -29.02
CA VAL A 15 -10.68 -5.54 -27.75
C VAL A 15 -11.52 -4.32 -27.38
N PRO A 16 -12.17 -4.30 -26.20
CA PRO A 16 -12.85 -3.11 -25.71
C PRO A 16 -11.85 -1.97 -25.44
N GLU A 17 -12.22 -0.76 -25.82
CA GLU A 17 -11.51 0.47 -25.45
C GLU A 17 -12.22 1.15 -24.27
N VAL A 18 -11.46 1.58 -23.28
CA VAL A 18 -11.94 2.36 -22.13
C VAL A 18 -11.39 3.78 -22.21
N SER A 19 -12.19 4.76 -21.77
CA SER A 19 -11.78 6.17 -21.79
C SER A 19 -10.84 6.52 -20.63
N VAL A 20 -10.12 7.64 -20.74
CA VAL A 20 -9.26 8.13 -19.65
C VAL A 20 -10.09 8.53 -18.43
N GLU A 21 -11.23 9.16 -18.68
CA GLU A 21 -12.19 9.61 -17.69
C GLU A 21 -12.77 8.42 -16.90
N GLU A 22 -13.16 7.35 -17.59
CA GLU A 22 -13.63 6.10 -16.97
C GLU A 22 -12.55 5.44 -16.11
N VAL A 23 -11.33 5.29 -16.64
CA VAL A 23 -10.22 4.73 -15.84
C VAL A 23 -9.96 5.58 -14.60
N ARG A 24 -10.02 6.92 -14.72
CA ARG A 24 -9.83 7.81 -13.58
C ARG A 24 -10.92 7.63 -12.52
N GLU A 25 -12.18 7.57 -12.92
CA GLU A 25 -13.31 7.35 -12.02
C GLU A 25 -13.19 6.01 -11.28
N ARG A 26 -12.78 4.95 -11.98
CA ARG A 26 -12.56 3.63 -11.38
C ARG A 26 -11.42 3.62 -10.38
N LEU A 27 -10.33 4.35 -10.66
CA LEU A 27 -9.23 4.55 -9.71
C LEU A 27 -9.69 5.33 -8.47
N ASP A 28 -10.45 6.41 -8.66
CA ASP A 28 -10.97 7.24 -7.57
C ASP A 28 -11.94 6.47 -6.66
N ARG A 29 -12.69 5.53 -7.22
CA ARG A 29 -13.57 4.59 -6.49
C ARG A 29 -12.84 3.37 -5.92
N GLN A 30 -11.54 3.26 -6.14
CA GLN A 30 -10.73 2.10 -5.75
C GLN A 30 -11.31 0.76 -6.24
N GLU A 31 -11.92 0.78 -7.44
CA GLU A 31 -12.38 -0.43 -8.08
C GLU A 31 -11.18 -1.35 -8.39
N PRO A 32 -11.36 -2.68 -8.36
CA PRO A 32 -10.29 -3.61 -8.68
C PRO A 32 -10.00 -3.52 -10.18
N ILE A 33 -9.01 -2.71 -10.55
CA ILE A 33 -8.42 -2.66 -11.90
C ILE A 33 -6.91 -2.72 -11.83
N VAL A 34 -6.31 -3.32 -12.85
CA VAL A 34 -4.87 -3.37 -13.02
C VAL A 34 -4.50 -2.61 -14.27
N LEU A 35 -3.71 -1.55 -14.11
CA LEU A 35 -3.13 -0.82 -15.23
C LEU A 35 -1.80 -1.43 -15.65
N VAL A 36 -1.65 -1.71 -16.94
CA VAL A 36 -0.41 -2.24 -17.51
C VAL A 36 0.11 -1.29 -18.58
N ASP A 37 1.28 -0.70 -18.32
CA ASP A 37 2.00 0.14 -19.25
C ASP A 37 2.89 -0.72 -20.16
N VAL A 38 2.55 -0.79 -21.44
CA VAL A 38 3.31 -1.60 -22.41
C VAL A 38 4.44 -0.85 -23.11
N ARG A 39 4.78 0.35 -22.64
CA ARG A 39 5.92 1.14 -23.13
C ARG A 39 7.25 0.55 -22.65
N ASP A 40 8.35 1.04 -23.23
CA ASP A 40 9.68 0.67 -22.76
C ASP A 40 9.98 1.30 -21.39
N PRO A 41 10.90 0.72 -20.58
CA PRO A 41 11.14 1.18 -19.21
C PRO A 41 11.56 2.65 -19.13
N ASP A 42 12.30 3.15 -20.13
CA ASP A 42 12.71 4.55 -20.17
C ASP A 42 11.51 5.50 -20.31
N GLU A 43 10.56 5.18 -21.20
CA GLU A 43 9.32 5.96 -21.37
C GLU A 43 8.45 5.94 -20.09
N TYR A 44 8.46 4.81 -19.37
CA TYR A 44 7.71 4.64 -18.13
C TYR A 44 8.33 5.46 -16.99
N ARG A 45 9.67 5.49 -16.86
CA ARG A 45 10.37 6.30 -15.85
C ARG A 45 10.14 7.80 -16.02
N GLU A 46 9.98 8.29 -17.25
CA GLU A 46 9.65 9.70 -17.52
C GLU A 46 8.28 10.14 -17.00
N GLY A 47 7.37 9.17 -16.79
CA GLY A 47 6.09 9.38 -16.15
C GLY A 47 5.05 8.35 -16.55
N TYR A 48 4.28 7.86 -15.59
CA TYR A 48 3.26 6.82 -15.76
C TYR A 48 1.99 7.13 -14.97
N ILE A 49 0.92 6.40 -15.29
CA ILE A 49 -0.36 6.52 -14.60
C ILE A 49 -0.28 5.66 -13.34
N ASP A 50 -0.30 6.24 -12.15
CA ASP A 50 -0.32 5.45 -10.90
C ASP A 50 -1.67 4.72 -10.77
N PRO A 51 -1.72 3.42 -10.39
CA PRO A 51 -0.63 2.54 -9.94
C PRO A 51 -0.15 1.53 -11.02
N ALA A 52 0.04 1.96 -12.26
CA ALA A 52 0.35 1.08 -13.37
C ALA A 52 1.65 0.29 -13.22
N VAL A 53 1.69 -0.88 -13.86
CA VAL A 53 2.84 -1.76 -13.91
C VAL A 53 3.43 -1.76 -15.30
N ASN A 54 4.74 -1.53 -15.40
CA ASN A 54 5.43 -1.61 -16.68
C ASN A 54 5.72 -3.06 -17.07
N ILE A 55 5.13 -3.50 -18.19
CA ILE A 55 5.48 -4.74 -18.88
C ILE A 55 5.61 -4.39 -20.35
N SER A 56 6.83 -4.09 -20.80
CA SER A 56 7.09 -3.67 -22.18
C SER A 56 6.50 -4.67 -23.18
N ARG A 57 5.93 -4.16 -24.28
CA ARG A 57 5.19 -4.96 -25.26
C ARG A 57 5.91 -6.25 -25.66
N GLY A 58 7.23 -6.21 -25.86
CA GLY A 58 8.02 -7.37 -26.32
C GLY A 58 8.19 -8.49 -25.29
N PHE A 59 7.91 -8.22 -24.01
CA PHE A 59 8.00 -9.21 -22.93
C PHE A 59 6.63 -9.62 -22.37
N LEU A 60 5.55 -9.07 -22.93
CA LEU A 60 4.22 -9.16 -22.33
C LEU A 60 3.76 -10.62 -22.19
N GLU A 61 3.81 -11.38 -23.27
CA GLU A 61 3.38 -12.79 -23.31
C GLU A 61 4.19 -13.68 -22.38
N PHE A 62 5.45 -13.31 -22.09
CA PHE A 62 6.35 -14.07 -21.23
C PHE A 62 6.20 -13.73 -19.75
N LYS A 63 5.83 -12.49 -19.42
CA LYS A 63 5.83 -11.99 -18.03
C LYS A 63 4.45 -11.88 -17.41
N ILE A 64 3.39 -11.77 -18.22
CA ILE A 64 2.07 -11.44 -17.69
C ILE A 64 1.56 -12.47 -16.70
N GLN A 65 1.78 -13.77 -16.93
CA GLN A 65 1.34 -14.85 -16.04
C GLN A 65 2.11 -14.89 -14.71
N ASP A 66 3.38 -14.47 -14.69
CA ASP A 66 4.16 -14.38 -13.45
C ASP A 66 3.66 -13.23 -12.56
N VAL A 67 3.24 -12.13 -13.21
CA VAL A 67 2.81 -10.91 -12.51
C VAL A 67 1.33 -10.97 -12.13
N TYR A 68 0.48 -11.51 -13.01
CA TYR A 68 -0.97 -11.62 -12.87
C TYR A 68 -1.44 -13.01 -13.32
N PRO A 69 -1.24 -14.05 -12.47
CA PRO A 69 -1.52 -15.44 -12.87
C PRO A 69 -2.99 -15.75 -13.11
N ASP A 70 -3.91 -14.96 -12.55
CA ASP A 70 -5.36 -15.14 -12.71
C ASP A 70 -5.85 -14.49 -14.01
N PRO A 71 -6.33 -15.28 -15.01
CA PRO A 71 -6.81 -14.76 -16.29
C PRO A 71 -8.09 -13.91 -16.19
N SER A 72 -8.81 -13.99 -15.06
CA SER A 72 -10.01 -13.18 -14.79
C SER A 72 -9.66 -11.76 -14.30
N THR A 73 -8.38 -11.48 -14.02
CA THR A 73 -7.94 -10.17 -13.56
C THR A 73 -8.36 -9.07 -14.55
N PRO A 74 -9.04 -8.00 -14.11
CA PRO A 74 -9.43 -6.89 -14.97
C PRO A 74 -8.23 -6.01 -15.34
N LEU A 75 -7.69 -6.25 -16.55
CA LEU A 75 -6.52 -5.58 -17.09
C LEU A 75 -6.91 -4.43 -18.03
N VAL A 76 -6.31 -3.27 -17.82
CA VAL A 76 -6.38 -2.13 -18.74
C VAL A 76 -4.97 -1.79 -19.23
N LEU A 77 -4.70 -2.05 -20.50
CA LEU A 77 -3.40 -1.82 -21.12
C LEU A 77 -3.34 -0.44 -21.76
N TYR A 78 -2.22 0.26 -21.58
CA TYR A 78 -1.97 1.52 -22.25
C TYR A 78 -0.54 1.66 -22.74
N CYS A 79 -0.36 2.54 -23.71
CA CYS A 79 0.95 2.95 -24.21
C CYS A 79 0.97 4.46 -24.42
N LEU A 80 1.82 4.95 -25.33
CA LEU A 80 1.87 6.38 -25.64
C LEU A 80 0.53 6.93 -26.19
N SER A 81 -0.10 6.23 -27.15
CA SER A 81 -1.25 6.73 -27.93
C SER A 81 -2.44 5.76 -28.06
N GLY A 82 -2.34 4.54 -27.51
CA GLY A 82 -3.35 3.48 -27.63
C GLY A 82 -3.06 2.42 -28.72
N LEU A 83 -2.18 2.72 -29.68
CA LEU A 83 -1.92 1.83 -30.83
C LEU A 83 -1.13 0.56 -30.47
N ARG A 84 -0.09 0.68 -29.61
CA ARG A 84 0.65 -0.50 -29.13
C ARG A 84 -0.19 -1.34 -28.15
N SER A 85 -0.99 -0.69 -27.31
CA SER A 85 -1.76 -1.34 -26.25
C SER A 85 -2.97 -2.09 -26.77
N ILE A 86 -3.63 -1.64 -27.84
CA ILE A 86 -4.74 -2.40 -28.44
C ILE A 86 -4.25 -3.73 -29.03
N LEU A 87 -3.07 -3.74 -29.66
CA LEU A 87 -2.45 -4.96 -30.17
C LEU A 87 -1.96 -5.88 -29.04
N ALA A 88 -1.44 -5.29 -27.96
CA ALA A 88 -1.04 -5.99 -26.75
C ALA A 88 -2.23 -6.68 -26.06
N ALA A 89 -3.33 -5.94 -25.93
CA ALA A 89 -4.57 -6.44 -25.33
C ALA A 89 -5.19 -7.56 -26.16
N LYS A 90 -5.12 -7.48 -27.50
CA LYS A 90 -5.54 -8.58 -28.38
C LYS A 90 -4.73 -9.85 -28.09
N ALA A 91 -3.40 -9.73 -27.99
CA ALA A 91 -2.54 -10.87 -27.68
C ALA A 91 -2.84 -11.50 -26.31
N LEU A 92 -3.16 -10.69 -25.28
CA LEU A 92 -3.56 -11.22 -23.98
C LEU A 92 -4.91 -11.97 -24.03
N ARG A 93 -5.88 -11.49 -24.82
CA ARG A 93 -7.13 -12.22 -25.05
C ARG A 93 -6.89 -13.54 -25.76
N GLU A 94 -5.98 -13.57 -26.74
CA GLU A 94 -5.55 -14.80 -27.42
C GLU A 94 -4.83 -15.78 -26.49
N LEU A 95 -4.16 -15.29 -25.43
CA LEU A 95 -3.58 -16.09 -24.35
C LEU A 95 -4.59 -16.58 -23.31
N GLY A 96 -5.86 -16.13 -23.37
CA GLY A 96 -6.93 -16.57 -22.48
C GLY A 96 -7.29 -15.61 -21.35
N TYR A 97 -6.75 -14.38 -21.31
CA TYR A 97 -7.23 -13.37 -20.36
C TYR A 97 -8.61 -12.85 -20.77
N GLU A 98 -9.55 -12.86 -19.83
CA GLU A 98 -10.98 -12.65 -20.11
C GLU A 98 -11.31 -11.14 -20.14
N ASN A 99 -10.78 -10.43 -19.16
CA ASN A 99 -11.15 -9.05 -18.82
C ASN A 99 -10.06 -8.05 -19.23
N VAL A 100 -9.76 -7.98 -20.53
CA VAL A 100 -8.71 -7.11 -21.07
C VAL A 100 -9.30 -5.97 -21.91
N ALA A 101 -8.94 -4.74 -21.58
CA ALA A 101 -9.27 -3.53 -22.34
C ALA A 101 -8.02 -2.70 -22.69
N SER A 102 -8.14 -1.78 -23.64
CA SER A 102 -7.11 -0.78 -23.92
C SER A 102 -7.54 0.64 -23.59
N LEU A 103 -6.65 1.43 -23.00
CA LEU A 103 -6.88 2.85 -22.74
C LEU A 103 -6.85 3.66 -24.04
N ALA A 104 -8.00 4.21 -24.42
CA ALA A 104 -8.14 5.06 -25.58
C ALA A 104 -7.26 6.33 -25.45
N GLY A 105 -6.44 6.59 -26.45
CA GLY A 105 -5.53 7.75 -26.47
C GLY A 105 -4.28 7.63 -25.59
N GLY A 106 -4.16 6.56 -24.80
CA GLY A 106 -2.99 6.26 -23.97
C GLY A 106 -2.59 7.38 -22.99
N VAL A 107 -1.31 7.40 -22.59
CA VAL A 107 -0.77 8.42 -21.66
C VAL A 107 -0.76 9.82 -22.28
N ARG A 108 -0.79 9.94 -23.61
CA ARG A 108 -0.89 11.25 -24.28
C ARG A 108 -2.21 11.94 -23.94
N ARG A 109 -3.34 11.22 -24.05
CA ARG A 109 -4.65 11.78 -23.67
C ARG A 109 -4.72 12.10 -22.18
N TRP A 110 -4.11 11.26 -21.35
CA TRP A 110 -3.95 11.53 -19.90
C TRP A 110 -3.25 12.86 -19.62
N LYS A 111 -2.14 13.13 -20.33
CA LYS A 111 -1.41 14.42 -20.26
C LYS A 111 -2.22 15.59 -20.81
N GLU A 112 -2.94 15.41 -21.91
CA GLU A 112 -3.80 16.44 -22.51
C GLU A 112 -4.91 16.89 -21.54
N LEU A 113 -5.44 15.95 -20.75
CA LEU A 113 -6.40 16.22 -19.67
C LEU A 113 -5.75 16.78 -18.40
N LYS A 114 -4.42 17.01 -18.41
CA LYS A 114 -3.63 17.54 -17.27
C LYS A 114 -3.77 16.68 -16.01
N LEU A 115 -3.99 15.39 -16.17
CA LEU A 115 -4.05 14.45 -15.06
C LEU A 115 -2.63 14.14 -14.54
N PRO A 116 -2.49 13.85 -13.23
CA PRO A 116 -1.18 13.63 -12.62
C PRO A 116 -0.51 12.36 -13.17
N LEU A 117 0.80 12.42 -13.34
CA LEU A 117 1.64 11.26 -13.62
C LEU A 117 2.60 11.05 -12.45
N ALA A 118 2.72 9.81 -12.02
CA ALA A 118 3.79 9.42 -11.13
C ALA A 118 5.10 9.33 -11.91
N LYS A 119 6.22 9.57 -11.22
CA LYS A 119 7.56 9.30 -11.74
C LYS A 119 8.21 8.26 -10.85
N GLU A 120 8.97 7.36 -11.47
CA GLU A 120 9.79 6.44 -10.71
C GLU A 120 11.15 7.08 -10.48
N GLU A 121 11.39 7.51 -9.24
CA GLU A 121 12.75 7.83 -8.83
C GLU A 121 13.56 6.54 -8.70
N PRO A 122 14.78 6.50 -9.25
CA PRO A 122 15.66 5.35 -9.09
C PRO A 122 16.06 5.19 -7.63
N LEU A 123 16.24 3.94 -7.19
CA LEU A 123 16.80 3.67 -5.86
C LEU A 123 18.24 4.17 -5.79
N THR A 124 18.61 4.78 -4.67
CA THR A 124 20.01 5.16 -4.43
C THR A 124 20.89 3.92 -4.28
N PRO A 125 22.22 4.01 -4.48
CA PRO A 125 23.12 2.88 -4.23
C PRO A 125 22.98 2.30 -2.82
N ALA A 126 22.82 3.16 -1.81
CA ALA A 126 22.60 2.73 -0.42
C ALA A 126 21.28 1.96 -0.24
N GLN A 127 20.20 2.40 -0.91
CA GLN A 127 18.93 1.68 -0.89
C GLN A 127 19.03 0.33 -1.63
N MET A 128 19.75 0.28 -2.75
CA MET A 128 19.98 -0.96 -3.48
C MET A 128 20.75 -1.98 -2.63
N GLU A 129 21.77 -1.54 -1.88
CA GLU A 129 22.51 -2.40 -0.97
C GLU A 129 21.63 -2.88 0.19
N ARG A 130 20.95 -1.94 0.88
CA ARG A 130 20.09 -2.22 2.04
C ARG A 130 18.97 -3.21 1.73
N TYR A 131 18.28 -3.05 0.60
CA TYR A 131 17.11 -3.86 0.23
C TYR A 131 17.44 -4.98 -0.76
N SER A 132 18.72 -5.28 -0.99
CA SER A 132 19.19 -6.30 -1.95
C SER A 132 18.52 -7.67 -1.79
N ARG A 133 18.18 -8.06 -0.55
CA ARG A 133 17.48 -9.32 -0.25
C ARG A 133 16.03 -9.34 -0.71
N HIS A 134 15.37 -8.19 -0.79
CA HIS A 134 13.98 -8.10 -1.26
C HIS A 134 13.87 -8.18 -2.77
N PHE A 135 14.90 -7.76 -3.52
CA PHE A 135 14.89 -7.84 -4.98
C PHE A 135 14.85 -9.28 -5.50
N MET A 136 15.29 -10.24 -4.68
CA MET A 136 15.26 -11.67 -4.99
C MET A 136 13.90 -12.31 -4.70
N LEU A 137 12.99 -11.62 -4.00
CA LEU A 137 11.66 -12.14 -3.67
C LEU A 137 10.71 -11.82 -4.84
N ALA A 138 10.18 -12.85 -5.51
CA ALA A 138 9.35 -12.69 -6.70
C ALA A 138 8.13 -11.77 -6.46
N GLN A 139 7.50 -11.86 -5.28
CA GLN A 139 6.33 -11.07 -4.91
C GLN A 139 6.66 -9.64 -4.44
N VAL A 140 7.94 -9.32 -4.20
CA VAL A 140 8.38 -7.98 -3.79
C VAL A 140 9.18 -7.36 -4.92
N GLY A 141 10.40 -7.84 -5.19
CA GLY A 141 11.27 -7.30 -6.21
C GLY A 141 11.60 -5.82 -5.98
N GLU A 142 12.19 -5.18 -7.00
CA GLU A 142 12.45 -3.74 -6.96
C GLU A 142 11.15 -2.91 -6.87
N ARG A 143 10.10 -3.35 -7.56
CA ARG A 143 8.79 -2.68 -7.58
C ARG A 143 8.13 -2.64 -6.21
N GLY A 144 8.01 -3.79 -5.55
CA GLY A 144 7.44 -3.88 -4.22
C GLY A 144 8.27 -3.09 -3.21
N GLN A 145 9.60 -3.05 -3.35
CA GLN A 145 10.43 -2.20 -2.51
C GLN A 145 10.16 -0.71 -2.72
N LYS A 146 10.03 -0.25 -3.97
CA LYS A 146 9.63 1.13 -4.26
C LYS A 146 8.25 1.47 -3.71
N GLN A 147 7.32 0.50 -3.71
CA GLN A 147 6.01 0.68 -3.10
C GLN A 147 6.11 0.81 -1.57
N LEU A 148 6.92 -0.01 -0.90
CA LEU A 148 7.20 0.13 0.54
C LEU A 148 7.77 1.51 0.86
N LEU A 149 8.75 1.98 0.08
CA LEU A 149 9.38 3.31 0.26
C LEU A 149 8.42 4.48 0.07
N ARG A 150 7.24 4.27 -0.56
CA ARG A 150 6.19 5.29 -0.70
C ARG A 150 5.07 5.12 0.31
N ALA A 151 4.92 3.93 0.87
CA ALA A 151 3.84 3.60 1.77
C ALA A 151 3.94 4.42 3.06
N LYS A 152 2.77 4.80 3.56
CA LYS A 152 2.59 5.50 4.84
C LYS A 152 1.80 4.61 5.78
N VAL A 153 2.40 4.25 6.92
CA VAL A 153 1.76 3.42 7.94
C VAL A 153 1.56 4.22 9.23
N LEU A 154 0.37 4.17 9.81
CA LEU A 154 0.14 4.68 11.17
C LEU A 154 0.23 3.52 12.15
N LEU A 155 1.13 3.62 13.11
CA LEU A 155 1.30 2.68 14.21
C LEU A 155 0.67 3.25 15.48
N ILE A 156 -0.39 2.60 15.96
CA ILE A 156 -1.13 3.01 17.15
C ILE A 156 -0.60 2.23 18.35
N GLY A 157 0.07 2.96 19.24
CA GLY A 157 0.81 2.42 20.37
C GLY A 157 2.23 2.05 19.99
N ALA A 158 3.20 2.52 20.77
CA ALA A 158 4.62 2.11 20.72
C ALA A 158 4.95 1.06 21.79
N GLY A 159 3.92 0.38 22.31
CA GLY A 159 4.01 -0.61 23.38
C GLY A 159 4.45 -2.01 22.91
N GLY A 160 4.00 -3.07 23.59
CA GLY A 160 4.48 -4.44 23.36
C GLY A 160 4.18 -4.99 21.95
N LEU A 161 3.07 -4.59 21.33
CA LEU A 161 2.71 -4.97 19.96
C LEU A 161 3.31 -4.02 18.93
N GLY A 162 3.22 -2.71 19.19
CA GLY A 162 3.72 -1.71 18.27
C GLY A 162 5.24 -1.72 18.15
N SER A 163 5.94 -2.07 19.22
CA SER A 163 7.39 -2.07 19.24
C SER A 163 8.05 -2.99 18.20
N PRO A 164 7.81 -4.31 18.20
CA PRO A 164 8.37 -5.18 17.16
C PRO A 164 7.87 -4.80 15.76
N THR A 165 6.60 -4.40 15.64
CA THR A 165 6.02 -3.95 14.37
C THR A 165 6.76 -2.74 13.79
N GLY A 166 7.00 -1.70 14.58
CA GLY A 166 7.71 -0.50 14.15
C GLY A 166 9.15 -0.78 13.71
N VAL A 167 9.85 -1.67 14.42
CA VAL A 167 11.20 -2.12 14.03
C VAL A 167 11.18 -2.79 12.66
N TYR A 168 10.27 -3.73 12.42
CA TYR A 168 10.21 -4.44 11.13
C TYR A 168 9.72 -3.55 9.98
N LEU A 169 8.71 -2.70 10.20
CA LEU A 169 8.27 -1.73 9.19
C LEU A 169 9.40 -0.78 8.78
N ALA A 170 10.19 -0.32 9.76
CA ALA A 170 11.36 0.48 9.48
C ALA A 170 12.45 -0.30 8.72
N ALA A 171 12.74 -1.53 9.15
CA ALA A 171 13.76 -2.38 8.53
C ALA A 171 13.45 -2.68 7.05
N VAL A 172 12.17 -2.91 6.71
CA VAL A 172 11.75 -3.18 5.33
C VAL A 172 11.61 -1.91 4.47
N GLY A 173 11.83 -0.73 5.05
CA GLY A 173 11.85 0.54 4.34
C GLY A 173 10.47 1.08 4.00
N VAL A 174 9.51 0.99 4.94
CA VAL A 174 8.28 1.79 4.83
C VAL A 174 8.65 3.27 4.81
N GLY A 175 8.18 4.01 3.80
CA GLY A 175 8.58 5.40 3.57
C GLY A 175 8.25 6.34 4.72
N THR A 176 7.03 6.26 5.25
CA THR A 176 6.59 7.05 6.40
C THR A 176 5.95 6.19 7.47
N LEU A 177 6.42 6.33 8.71
CA LEU A 177 5.83 5.70 9.88
C LEU A 177 5.32 6.77 10.85
N GLY A 178 4.01 6.95 10.90
CA GLY A 178 3.36 7.70 11.98
C GLY A 178 3.32 6.85 13.23
N ILE A 179 3.67 7.39 14.39
CA ILE A 179 3.64 6.67 15.67
C ILE A 179 2.87 7.51 16.66
N ILE A 180 1.74 7.00 17.16
CA ILE A 180 0.93 7.67 18.17
C ILE A 180 0.99 6.92 19.49
N ASP A 181 1.49 7.59 20.53
CA ASP A 181 1.55 7.08 21.89
C ASP A 181 1.67 8.27 22.87
N SER A 182 0.92 8.24 23.97
CA SER A 182 0.92 9.30 24.98
C SER A 182 1.91 9.06 26.12
N ASP A 183 2.44 7.84 26.24
CA ASP A 183 3.15 7.42 27.44
C ASP A 183 4.65 7.74 27.38
N ALA A 184 5.27 7.64 28.56
CA ALA A 184 6.72 7.59 28.70
C ALA A 184 7.23 6.14 28.73
N VAL A 185 8.51 5.95 28.42
CA VAL A 185 9.19 4.67 28.55
C VAL A 185 9.30 4.29 30.04
N ASP A 186 8.92 3.06 30.37
CA ASP A 186 9.00 2.52 31.73
C ASP A 186 9.93 1.30 31.78
N LEU A 187 10.70 1.16 32.86
CA LEU A 187 11.66 0.07 33.03
C LEU A 187 10.98 -1.32 32.98
N SER A 188 9.80 -1.46 33.59
CA SER A 188 9.03 -2.71 33.62
C SER A 188 8.54 -3.16 32.24
N ASN A 189 8.52 -2.23 31.28
CA ASN A 189 8.02 -2.44 29.94
C ASN A 189 9.12 -2.87 28.96
N LEU A 190 10.40 -2.65 29.30
CA LEU A 190 11.54 -2.97 28.43
C LEU A 190 11.70 -4.46 28.14
N GLN A 191 11.11 -5.36 28.94
CA GLN A 191 11.13 -6.80 28.68
C GLN A 191 10.40 -7.21 27.37
N ARG A 192 9.53 -6.33 26.83
CA ARG A 192 8.79 -6.57 25.58
C ARG A 192 8.78 -5.40 24.59
N GLN A 193 9.23 -4.21 24.98
CA GLN A 193 9.20 -3.00 24.14
C GLN A 193 10.60 -2.68 23.58
N ILE A 194 11.03 -3.46 22.59
CA ILE A 194 12.36 -3.40 21.98
C ILE A 194 12.69 -2.12 21.18
N LEU A 195 11.72 -1.22 20.98
CA LEU A 195 11.94 0.12 20.41
C LEU A 195 12.67 1.02 21.42
N HIS A 196 12.57 0.70 22.70
CA HIS A 196 13.07 1.52 23.79
C HIS A 196 14.26 0.86 24.45
N ARG A 197 15.16 1.68 25.00
CA ARG A 197 16.38 1.24 25.66
C ARG A 197 16.39 1.74 27.10
N THR A 198 17.21 1.13 27.95
CA THR A 198 17.36 1.56 29.35
C THR A 198 17.65 3.06 29.52
N PRO A 199 18.48 3.72 28.68
CA PRO A 199 18.69 5.17 28.78
C PRO A 199 17.46 6.02 28.43
N ASP A 200 16.44 5.44 27.81
CA ASP A 200 15.23 6.15 27.39
C ASP A 200 14.14 6.21 28.47
N VAL A 201 14.31 5.54 29.62
CA VAL A 201 13.32 5.52 30.72
C VAL A 201 12.94 6.96 31.14
N GLY A 202 11.64 7.22 31.22
CA GLY A 202 11.06 8.52 31.51
C GLY A 202 10.88 9.45 30.30
N ARG A 203 11.48 9.14 29.14
CA ARG A 203 11.28 9.90 27.90
C ARG A 203 9.98 9.49 27.21
N PRO A 204 9.35 10.37 26.40
CA PRO A 204 8.18 9.99 25.59
C PRO A 204 8.49 8.81 24.67
N LYS A 205 7.61 7.80 24.64
CA LYS A 205 7.80 6.60 23.82
C LYS A 205 7.98 6.94 22.34
N VAL A 206 7.20 7.89 21.81
CA VAL A 206 7.28 8.32 20.40
C VAL A 206 8.64 8.90 20.02
N ASP A 207 9.32 9.61 20.94
CA ASP A 207 10.64 10.17 20.70
C ASP A 207 11.72 9.08 20.72
N SER A 208 11.68 8.18 21.72
CA SER A 208 12.58 7.02 21.79
C SER A 208 12.42 6.11 20.57
N ALA A 209 11.18 5.83 20.16
CA ALA A 209 10.88 5.05 18.97
C ALA A 209 11.46 5.69 17.70
N ARG A 210 11.25 7.00 17.50
CA ARG A 210 11.82 7.74 16.37
C ARG A 210 13.32 7.59 16.28
N GLU A 211 14.04 7.80 17.38
CA GLU A 211 15.49 7.70 17.40
C GLU A 211 15.99 6.29 17.05
N THR A 212 15.35 5.25 17.61
CA THR A 212 15.68 3.86 17.29
C THR A 212 15.43 3.55 15.81
N ILE A 213 14.29 3.97 15.26
CA ILE A 213 13.94 3.75 13.86
C ILE A 213 14.90 4.49 12.92
N GLN A 214 15.19 5.76 13.19
CA GLN A 214 16.11 6.55 12.35
C GLN A 214 17.55 6.02 12.41
N ALA A 215 17.98 5.50 13.56
CA ALA A 215 19.27 4.83 13.69
C ALA A 215 19.32 3.51 12.90
N LEU A 216 18.21 2.77 12.86
CA LEU A 216 18.09 1.52 12.09
C LEU A 216 18.03 1.78 10.58
N ASN A 217 17.20 2.72 10.15
CA ASN A 217 16.98 3.04 8.76
C ASN A 217 16.70 4.55 8.57
N PRO A 218 17.68 5.33 8.10
CA PRO A 218 17.53 6.78 7.93
C PRO A 218 16.62 7.16 6.74
N ASP A 219 16.25 6.20 5.89
CA ASP A 219 15.30 6.43 4.78
C ASP A 219 13.85 6.58 5.28
N VAL A 220 13.56 6.15 6.51
CA VAL A 220 12.21 6.13 7.08
C VAL A 220 11.89 7.49 7.72
N THR A 221 10.85 8.15 7.21
CA THR A 221 10.32 9.36 7.85
C THR A 221 9.42 8.98 9.02
N VAL A 222 9.78 9.40 10.24
CA VAL A 222 8.98 9.12 11.43
C VAL A 222 8.22 10.37 11.87
N ILE A 223 6.91 10.25 12.02
CA ILE A 223 6.03 11.34 12.49
C ILE A 223 5.50 10.97 13.89
N PRO A 224 6.02 11.60 14.97
CA PRO A 224 5.57 11.31 16.32
C PRO A 224 4.31 12.10 16.67
N TYR A 225 3.28 11.42 17.17
CA TYR A 225 2.10 12.02 17.79
C TYR A 225 2.09 11.74 19.28
N ARG A 226 2.47 12.74 20.08
CA ARG A 226 2.49 12.64 21.55
C ARG A 226 1.12 12.95 22.14
N SER A 227 0.11 12.18 21.74
CA SER A 227 -1.27 12.35 22.17
C SER A 227 -1.99 11.02 22.21
N ARG A 228 -3.14 10.98 22.89
CA ARG A 228 -4.08 9.86 22.72
C ARG A 228 -4.90 10.05 21.45
N LEU A 229 -5.34 8.95 20.86
CA LEU A 229 -6.38 9.01 19.84
C LEU A 229 -7.72 9.33 20.48
N THR A 230 -8.44 10.25 19.87
CA THR A 230 -9.76 10.68 20.31
C THR A 230 -10.66 10.89 19.09
N VAL A 231 -11.95 11.04 19.32
CA VAL A 231 -12.92 11.31 18.24
C VAL A 231 -12.62 12.63 17.52
N GLU A 232 -11.98 13.58 18.20
CA GLU A 232 -11.64 14.90 17.65
C GLU A 232 -10.44 14.88 16.71
N ASN A 233 -9.50 13.93 16.86
CA ASN A 233 -8.24 13.93 16.10
C ASN A 233 -8.09 12.76 15.13
N ILE A 234 -8.81 11.66 15.32
CA ILE A 234 -8.51 10.42 14.59
C ILE A 234 -8.71 10.57 13.09
N GLU A 235 -9.78 11.24 12.65
CA GLU A 235 -10.09 11.37 11.23
C GLU A 235 -8.99 12.13 10.47
N GLU A 236 -8.50 13.22 11.06
CA GLU A 236 -7.42 14.02 10.49
C GLU A 236 -6.13 13.19 10.38
N ILE A 237 -5.78 12.45 11.45
CA ILE A 237 -4.56 11.66 11.49
C ILE A 237 -4.61 10.50 10.48
N ILE A 238 -5.66 9.67 10.48
CA ILE A 238 -5.67 8.44 9.66
C ILE A 238 -5.75 8.72 8.16
N ARG A 239 -6.26 9.90 7.76
CA ARG A 239 -6.45 10.26 6.35
C ARG A 239 -5.16 10.16 5.55
N ASP A 240 -4.05 10.57 6.17
CA ASP A 240 -2.73 10.65 5.55
C ASP A 240 -1.97 9.33 5.46
N TYR A 241 -2.52 8.24 6.00
CA TYR A 241 -1.88 6.92 6.01
C TYR A 241 -2.61 5.91 5.14
N ASP A 242 -1.86 4.99 4.53
CA ASP A 242 -2.39 3.96 3.64
C ASP A 242 -2.93 2.76 4.44
N ILE A 243 -2.21 2.39 5.51
CA ILE A 243 -2.52 1.26 6.39
C ILE A 243 -2.41 1.71 7.84
N ILE A 244 -3.37 1.27 8.66
CA ILE A 244 -3.36 1.49 10.09
C ILE A 244 -2.98 0.17 10.78
N VAL A 245 -2.05 0.22 11.72
CA VAL A 245 -1.68 -0.91 12.57
C VAL A 245 -2.06 -0.60 14.00
N ASP A 246 -3.02 -1.34 14.51
CA ASP A 246 -3.59 -1.17 15.84
C ASP A 246 -2.94 -2.13 16.84
N GLY A 247 -2.02 -1.58 17.63
CA GLY A 247 -1.41 -2.24 18.78
C GLY A 247 -1.95 -1.74 20.12
N SER A 248 -3.14 -1.13 20.13
CA SER A 248 -3.73 -0.56 21.34
C SER A 248 -4.17 -1.64 22.36
N ASP A 249 -3.97 -1.32 23.62
CA ASP A 249 -4.20 -2.21 24.76
C ASP A 249 -5.56 -2.01 25.44
N ASN A 250 -6.34 -1.01 25.03
CA ASN A 250 -7.64 -0.68 25.62
C ASN A 250 -8.77 -0.77 24.59
N PHE A 251 -9.97 -1.13 25.05
CA PHE A 251 -11.12 -1.35 24.17
C PHE A 251 -11.59 -0.07 23.49
N ASP A 252 -11.66 1.06 24.20
CA ASP A 252 -12.19 2.31 23.65
C ASP A 252 -11.42 2.72 22.39
N THR A 253 -10.08 2.61 22.42
CA THR A 253 -9.23 2.89 21.25
C THR A 253 -9.49 1.90 20.12
N ARG A 254 -9.63 0.59 20.40
CA ARG A 254 -9.90 -0.43 19.37
C ARG A 254 -11.18 -0.15 18.60
N TYR A 255 -12.26 0.19 19.30
CA TYR A 255 -13.54 0.53 18.66
C TYR A 255 -13.46 1.84 17.88
N LEU A 256 -12.81 2.86 18.45
CA LEU A 256 -12.60 4.15 17.78
C LEU A 256 -11.82 3.98 16.48
N VAL A 257 -10.71 3.24 16.52
CA VAL A 257 -9.84 2.97 15.36
C VAL A 257 -10.58 2.17 14.31
N ASN A 258 -11.32 1.12 14.71
CA ASN A 258 -12.15 0.36 13.78
C ASN A 258 -13.14 1.27 13.03
N ASP A 259 -13.88 2.10 13.75
CA ASP A 259 -14.95 2.90 13.17
C ASP A 259 -14.37 3.94 12.21
N ALA A 260 -13.29 4.61 12.62
CA ALA A 260 -12.60 5.58 11.78
C ALA A 260 -12.01 4.93 10.51
N CYS A 261 -11.36 3.76 10.63
CA CYS A 261 -10.83 3.02 9.49
C CYS A 261 -11.93 2.55 8.55
N TYR A 262 -13.04 2.05 9.09
CA TYR A 262 -14.19 1.61 8.30
C TYR A 262 -14.79 2.74 7.48
N LEU A 263 -15.03 3.90 8.11
CA LEU A 263 -15.57 5.08 7.44
C LEU A 263 -14.61 5.67 6.40
N ALA A 264 -13.30 5.62 6.67
CA ALA A 264 -12.26 6.13 5.77
C ALA A 264 -11.85 5.13 4.67
N GLY A 265 -12.41 3.90 4.66
CA GLY A 265 -12.01 2.85 3.71
C GLY A 265 -10.57 2.38 3.88
N LYS A 266 -9.98 2.53 5.08
CA LYS A 266 -8.58 2.19 5.36
C LYS A 266 -8.48 0.79 5.98
N PRO A 267 -7.55 -0.06 5.52
CA PRO A 267 -7.29 -1.34 6.17
C PRO A 267 -6.67 -1.14 7.56
N ASN A 268 -7.20 -1.86 8.55
CA ASN A 268 -6.68 -1.93 9.91
C ASN A 268 -6.10 -3.33 10.20
N VAL A 269 -4.80 -3.41 10.45
CA VAL A 269 -4.14 -4.61 10.96
C VAL A 269 -4.19 -4.57 12.48
N HIS A 270 -5.09 -5.35 13.06
CA HIS A 270 -5.38 -5.32 14.49
C HIS A 270 -4.67 -6.48 15.20
N GLY A 271 -3.94 -6.15 16.27
CA GLY A 271 -3.34 -7.10 17.19
C GLY A 271 -3.86 -6.94 18.62
N SER A 272 -3.98 -8.03 19.35
CA SER A 272 -4.27 -8.00 20.79
C SER A 272 -3.64 -9.17 21.51
N ILE A 273 -3.38 -9.00 22.81
CA ILE A 273 -2.80 -10.04 23.68
C ILE A 273 -3.61 -10.07 24.97
N PHE A 274 -3.85 -11.27 25.48
CA PHE A 274 -4.38 -11.50 26.82
C PHE A 274 -3.63 -12.66 27.46
N GLN A 275 -2.84 -12.38 28.51
CA GLN A 275 -1.97 -13.36 29.16
C GLN A 275 -1.08 -14.12 28.16
N PHE A 276 -1.36 -15.40 27.92
CA PHE A 276 -0.61 -16.29 27.02
C PHE A 276 -1.24 -16.42 25.63
N GLU A 277 -2.34 -15.72 25.37
CA GLU A 277 -3.06 -15.75 24.11
C GLU A 277 -2.84 -14.47 23.31
N GLY A 278 -2.70 -14.62 22.00
CA GLY A 278 -2.57 -13.50 21.06
C GLY A 278 -3.53 -13.69 19.90
N MET A 279 -4.05 -12.57 19.39
CA MET A 279 -4.90 -12.52 18.22
C MET A 279 -4.35 -11.48 17.23
N VAL A 280 -4.33 -11.82 15.95
CA VAL A 280 -4.05 -10.90 14.85
C VAL A 280 -5.08 -11.08 13.75
N THR A 281 -5.57 -9.98 13.18
CA THR A 281 -6.48 -10.02 12.05
C THR A 281 -6.33 -8.78 11.17
N VAL A 282 -6.81 -8.86 9.94
CA VAL A 282 -6.87 -7.72 9.01
C VAL A 282 -8.33 -7.38 8.78
N LEU A 283 -8.71 -6.16 9.16
CA LEU A 283 -10.04 -5.59 8.97
C LEU A 283 -9.97 -4.66 7.76
N ALA A 284 -10.45 -5.13 6.60
CA ALA A 284 -10.37 -4.42 5.33
C ALA A 284 -11.80 -4.03 4.86
N PRO A 285 -12.19 -2.75 4.98
CA PRO A 285 -13.51 -2.28 4.54
C PRO A 285 -13.80 -2.67 3.08
N GLY A 286 -15.01 -3.17 2.82
CA GLY A 286 -15.42 -3.65 1.49
C GLY A 286 -14.85 -5.02 1.06
N ARG A 287 -13.93 -5.61 1.84
CA ARG A 287 -13.30 -6.91 1.54
C ARG A 287 -13.49 -7.97 2.63
N GLY A 288 -14.14 -7.62 3.74
CA GLY A 288 -14.37 -8.52 4.86
C GLY A 288 -15.14 -7.86 6.01
N PRO A 289 -15.29 -8.55 7.16
CA PRO A 289 -15.94 -8.00 8.34
C PRO A 289 -15.10 -6.88 8.98
N CYS A 290 -15.75 -5.92 9.65
CA CYS A 290 -15.09 -4.98 10.55
C CYS A 290 -15.05 -5.53 11.98
N TYR A 291 -14.35 -4.86 12.90
CA TYR A 291 -14.27 -5.29 14.30
C TYR A 291 -15.67 -5.40 14.93
N ARG A 292 -16.56 -4.44 14.65
CA ARG A 292 -17.94 -4.48 15.14
C ARG A 292 -18.78 -5.62 14.56
N CYS A 293 -18.43 -6.16 13.39
CA CYS A 293 -19.09 -7.36 12.88
C CYS A 293 -18.78 -8.59 13.74
N LEU A 294 -17.58 -8.63 14.35
CA LEU A 294 -17.14 -9.70 15.24
C LEU A 294 -17.58 -9.45 16.69
N TYR A 295 -17.47 -8.20 17.13
CA TYR A 295 -17.74 -7.75 18.49
C TYR A 295 -18.65 -6.50 18.44
N PRO A 296 -19.99 -6.66 18.41
CA PRO A 296 -20.91 -5.55 18.11
C PRO A 296 -20.86 -4.39 19.12
N THR A 297 -20.69 -4.72 20.39
CA THR A 297 -20.77 -3.75 21.50
C THR A 297 -19.50 -3.78 22.35
N PRO A 298 -18.94 -2.61 22.70
CA PRO A 298 -17.86 -2.54 23.69
C PRO A 298 -18.24 -3.23 24.99
N PRO A 299 -17.27 -3.85 25.69
CA PRO A 299 -17.52 -4.36 27.03
C PRO A 299 -17.90 -3.20 27.97
N PRO A 300 -18.73 -3.45 29.00
CA PRO A 300 -19.04 -2.42 29.99
C PRO A 300 -17.79 -1.89 30.69
N ALA A 301 -17.81 -0.62 31.08
CA ALA A 301 -16.70 0.01 31.78
C ALA A 301 -16.36 -0.75 33.08
N GLY A 302 -15.07 -1.05 33.30
CA GLY A 302 -14.56 -1.71 34.51
C GLY A 302 -14.59 -3.23 34.54
N LEU A 303 -15.04 -3.90 33.47
CA LEU A 303 -15.14 -5.36 33.39
C LEU A 303 -13.82 -6.06 33.02
N VAL A 304 -12.79 -5.30 32.62
CA VAL A 304 -11.48 -5.84 32.23
C VAL A 304 -10.37 -5.12 32.99
N PRO A 305 -9.36 -5.84 33.53
CA PRO A 305 -8.25 -5.23 34.24
C PRO A 305 -7.43 -4.30 33.32
N SER A 306 -7.01 -3.15 33.86
CA SER A 306 -6.07 -2.20 33.24
C SER A 306 -4.63 -2.71 33.32
#